data_AF-A0A815PUT7-F1
#
_entry.id   AF-A0A815PUT7-F1
#
_cell.length_a   1.000
_cell.length_b   1.000
_cell.length_c   1.000
_cell.angle_alpha   90.00
_cell.angle_beta   90.00
_cell.angle_gamma   90.00
#
_symmetry.space_group_name_H-M   'P 1'
#
loop_
_entity.id
_entity.type
_entity.pdbx_description
1 polymer ?
#
loop_
_entity_poly.entity_id
_entity_poly.type
_entity_poly.pdbx_seq_one_letter_code
_entity_poly.pdbx_strand_id
1 'polypeptide(L)'
;MSSLPTYETLKLSQPKPHVTLVELNRPTKLNAMNQQLFDELKTCFEQLNIEKECRVIVLTGSGRAFSTGIDIEHLSTAAAESVEIDDIARRALHVRSMIQRTQESLRAVDKCEKPVIAAIHGYCIGAGIDLSACCDIRYSSRDTTFSIKEVDIGLAADVGSLQILPKSITDHGLFRELVFTSRTFDTNEAQQIGLISRVFDTREALLDAAISLANVIACKSPIAVQGSKINLNYARDHTVDDNFTFVRTWNSAMLLTEDIVKNLMTTSSIFTHETVSIDSEITLQVAIKNNFPLVIEFSELLTYFNLNEYDSLANVTNAEQLKFSLGEQRILTF
;
A
#
# COMPACT_ATOMS: atom_id res chain seq x y z
N MET A 1 -18.87 -1.98 15.55
CA MET A 1 -17.95 -1.15 14.73
C MET A 1 -18.04 0.26 15.26
N SER A 2 -16.94 0.87 15.69
CA SER A 2 -16.93 2.32 15.95
C SER A 2 -17.31 3.02 14.65
N SER A 3 -18.14 4.06 14.73
CA SER A 3 -18.41 4.89 13.56
C SER A 3 -17.11 5.57 13.13
N LEU A 4 -16.74 5.45 11.85
CA LEU A 4 -15.58 6.16 11.31
C LEU A 4 -15.74 7.67 11.52
N PRO A 5 -14.66 8.40 11.81
CA PRO A 5 -14.72 9.85 11.98
C PRO A 5 -15.23 10.53 10.71
N THR A 6 -15.95 11.64 10.90
CA THR A 6 -16.47 12.46 9.82
C THR A 6 -15.57 13.68 9.63
N TYR A 7 -15.24 13.97 8.38
CA TYR A 7 -14.43 15.11 7.96
C TYR A 7 -15.15 15.85 6.83
N GLU A 8 -14.77 17.10 6.59
CA GLU A 8 -15.33 17.87 5.47
C GLU A 8 -14.63 17.53 4.15
N THR A 9 -13.31 17.37 4.20
CA THR A 9 -12.45 17.22 3.02
C THR A 9 -11.91 15.81 2.84
N LEU A 10 -12.24 14.88 3.73
CA LEU A 10 -11.92 13.46 3.62
C LEU A 10 -13.18 12.61 3.73
N LYS A 11 -13.22 11.50 2.99
CA LYS A 11 -14.27 10.49 3.10
C LYS A 11 -13.65 9.14 3.45
N LEU A 12 -14.14 8.52 4.50
CA LEU A 12 -13.66 7.22 4.97
C LEU A 12 -14.70 6.14 4.72
N SER A 13 -14.23 4.95 4.33
CA SER A 13 -15.06 3.75 4.26
C SER A 13 -14.23 2.50 4.54
N GLN A 14 -14.89 1.36 4.70
CA GLN A 14 -14.25 0.08 4.99
C GLN A 14 -14.70 -0.97 3.97
N PRO A 15 -14.06 -1.07 2.79
CA PRO A 15 -14.48 -1.98 1.72
C PRO A 15 -14.23 -3.47 2.04
N LYS A 16 -13.30 -3.76 2.95
CA LYS A 16 -12.96 -5.11 3.42
C LYS A 16 -12.60 -5.07 4.91
N PRO A 17 -12.69 -6.20 5.64
CA PRO A 17 -12.22 -6.28 7.02
C PRO A 17 -10.79 -5.74 7.14
N HIS A 18 -10.59 -4.87 8.12
CA HIS A 18 -9.32 -4.21 8.42
C HIS A 18 -8.67 -3.32 7.33
N VAL A 19 -9.37 -3.09 6.21
CA VAL A 19 -8.92 -2.17 5.16
C VAL A 19 -9.72 -0.89 5.24
N THR A 20 -9.06 0.23 5.53
CA THR A 20 -9.69 1.55 5.52
C THR A 20 -9.38 2.25 4.19
N LEU A 21 -10.41 2.68 3.47
CA LEU A 21 -10.28 3.52 2.29
C LEU A 21 -10.46 4.98 2.71
N VAL A 22 -9.43 5.80 2.47
CA VAL A 22 -9.42 7.25 2.68
C VAL A 22 -9.45 7.92 1.31
N GLU A 23 -10.48 8.71 1.04
CA GLU A 23 -10.62 9.49 -0.19
C GLU A 23 -10.44 10.98 0.13
N LEU A 24 -9.53 11.66 -0.57
CA LEU A 24 -9.51 13.13 -0.62
C LEU A 24 -10.81 13.60 -1.27
N ASN A 25 -11.58 14.44 -0.60
CA ASN A 25 -12.97 14.70 -0.93
C ASN A 25 -13.26 16.20 -1.17
N ARG A 26 -12.51 16.81 -2.10
CA ARG A 26 -12.84 18.14 -2.67
C ARG A 26 -12.96 18.04 -4.20
N PRO A 27 -13.84 17.17 -4.74
CA PRO A 27 -13.82 16.79 -6.17
C PRO A 27 -14.11 17.97 -7.12
N THR A 28 -14.88 18.97 -6.69
CA THR A 28 -15.16 20.19 -7.46
C THR A 28 -13.93 21.09 -7.64
N LYS A 29 -12.94 20.95 -6.74
CA LYS A 29 -11.64 21.63 -6.77
C LYS A 29 -10.51 20.64 -7.11
N LEU A 30 -10.82 19.49 -7.73
CA LEU A 30 -9.87 18.44 -8.11
C LEU A 30 -8.96 17.98 -6.94
N ASN A 31 -9.51 17.99 -5.73
CA ASN A 31 -8.81 17.65 -4.49
C ASN A 31 -7.55 18.50 -4.25
N ALA A 32 -7.58 19.77 -4.68
CA ALA A 32 -6.60 20.75 -4.22
C ALA A 32 -6.58 20.80 -2.68
N MET A 33 -5.41 20.98 -2.08
CA MET A 33 -5.19 20.90 -0.64
C MET A 33 -5.23 22.30 -0.02
N ASN A 34 -6.32 22.60 0.69
CA ASN A 34 -6.42 23.79 1.54
C ASN A 34 -5.96 23.44 2.97
N GLN A 35 -5.90 24.46 3.85
CA GLN A 35 -5.53 24.28 5.25
C GLN A 35 -6.32 23.17 5.94
N GLN A 36 -7.65 23.14 5.75
CA GLN A 36 -8.50 22.13 6.38
C GLN A 36 -8.17 20.71 5.95
N LEU A 37 -7.86 20.49 4.66
CA LEU A 37 -7.47 19.17 4.19
C LEU A 37 -6.13 18.73 4.79
N PHE A 38 -5.16 19.63 4.95
CA PHE A 38 -3.92 19.31 5.67
C PHE A 38 -4.20 18.92 7.13
N ASP A 39 -4.99 19.72 7.85
CA ASP A 39 -5.29 19.46 9.26
C ASP A 39 -6.10 18.16 9.46
N GLU A 40 -7.06 17.89 8.56
CA GLU A 40 -7.86 16.67 8.57
C GLU A 40 -7.02 15.44 8.19
N LEU A 41 -6.07 15.55 7.25
CA LEU A 41 -5.11 14.47 6.94
C LEU A 41 -4.29 14.10 8.17
N LYS A 42 -3.71 15.10 8.85
CA LYS A 42 -2.94 14.88 10.07
C LYS A 42 -3.76 14.12 11.11
N THR A 43 -4.93 14.67 11.43
CA THR A 43 -5.83 14.13 12.44
C THR A 43 -6.31 12.72 12.08
N CYS A 44 -6.66 12.49 10.81
CA CYS A 44 -7.12 11.21 10.31
C CYS A 44 -6.06 10.13 10.44
N PHE A 45 -4.84 10.38 9.97
CA PHE A 45 -3.78 9.37 10.03
C PHE A 45 -3.26 9.14 11.46
N GLU A 46 -3.24 10.16 12.32
CA GLU A 46 -2.95 9.98 13.75
C GLU A 46 -4.00 9.08 14.44
N GLN A 47 -5.28 9.24 14.11
CA GLN A 47 -6.36 8.39 14.63
C GLN A 47 -6.29 6.96 14.07
N LEU A 48 -6.13 6.80 12.75
CA LEU A 48 -5.99 5.49 12.12
C LEU A 48 -4.76 4.74 12.62
N ASN A 49 -3.70 5.46 13.03
CA ASN A 49 -2.50 4.84 13.59
C ASN A 49 -2.75 4.15 14.94
N ILE A 50 -3.79 4.51 15.69
CA ILE A 50 -4.13 3.86 16.96
C ILE A 50 -5.39 3.00 16.89
N GLU A 51 -6.09 3.02 15.75
CA GLU A 51 -7.28 2.21 15.49
C GLU A 51 -6.88 0.74 15.28
N LYS A 52 -7.27 -0.13 16.22
CA LYS A 52 -6.90 -1.55 16.24
C LYS A 52 -7.52 -2.34 15.10
N GLU A 53 -8.71 -1.93 14.67
CA GLU A 53 -9.40 -2.59 13.57
C GLU A 53 -8.81 -2.20 12.21
N CYS A 54 -8.05 -1.10 12.11
CA CYS A 54 -7.37 -0.70 10.87
C CYS A 54 -6.00 -1.36 10.78
N ARG A 55 -5.77 -2.19 9.76
CA ARG A 55 -4.46 -2.82 9.50
C ARG A 55 -3.78 -2.26 8.26
N VAL A 56 -4.53 -1.81 7.27
CA VAL A 56 -4.02 -1.30 6.00
C VAL A 56 -4.91 -0.18 5.50
N ILE A 57 -4.30 0.85 4.90
CA ILE A 57 -5.00 2.02 4.39
C ILE A 57 -4.82 2.09 2.87
N VAL A 58 -5.90 2.33 2.14
CA VAL A 58 -5.85 2.74 0.73
C VAL A 58 -6.17 4.24 0.69
N LEU A 59 -5.29 5.04 0.11
CA LEU A 59 -5.46 6.48 -0.07
C LEU A 59 -5.72 6.79 -1.55
N THR A 60 -6.81 7.50 -1.85
CA THR A 60 -7.17 7.91 -3.22
C THR A 60 -7.85 9.29 -3.22
N GLY A 61 -8.29 9.77 -4.38
CA GLY A 61 -9.05 11.02 -4.51
C GLY A 61 -10.47 10.80 -5.06
N SER A 62 -11.44 11.56 -4.59
CA SER A 62 -12.79 11.61 -5.15
C SER A 62 -12.78 12.30 -6.52
N GLY A 63 -13.65 11.86 -7.44
CA GLY A 63 -13.84 12.53 -8.74
C GLY A 63 -12.69 12.34 -9.73
N ARG A 64 -12.32 13.41 -10.45
CA ARG A 64 -11.45 13.29 -11.64
C ARG A 64 -9.94 13.30 -11.38
N ALA A 65 -9.50 13.46 -10.14
CA ALA A 65 -8.08 13.56 -9.80
C ALA A 65 -7.78 12.85 -8.48
N PHE A 66 -6.55 12.39 -8.32
CA PHE A 66 -5.98 12.12 -7.01
C PHE A 66 -5.87 13.45 -6.26
N SER A 67 -5.03 14.37 -6.73
CA SER A 67 -4.94 15.75 -6.25
C SER A 67 -4.15 16.64 -7.22
N THR A 68 -4.60 17.89 -7.38
CA THR A 68 -3.86 18.93 -8.12
C THR A 68 -2.86 19.70 -7.25
N GLY A 69 -2.60 19.25 -6.01
CA GLY A 69 -1.62 19.86 -5.11
C GLY A 69 -2.22 20.97 -4.25
N ILE A 70 -1.40 21.94 -3.83
CA ILE A 70 -1.84 23.02 -2.94
C ILE A 70 -2.94 23.87 -3.61
N ASP A 71 -3.94 24.26 -2.83
CA ASP A 71 -4.97 25.19 -3.28
C ASP A 71 -4.35 26.59 -3.44
N ILE A 72 -4.44 27.16 -4.64
CA ILE A 72 -3.83 28.46 -4.97
C ILE A 72 -4.43 29.59 -4.14
N GLU A 73 -5.74 29.53 -3.83
CA GLU A 73 -6.38 30.52 -2.96
C GLU A 73 -5.79 30.45 -1.55
N HIS A 74 -5.57 29.24 -1.03
CA HIS A 74 -4.92 29.03 0.26
C HIS A 74 -3.47 29.55 0.27
N LEU A 75 -2.68 29.21 -0.76
CA LEU A 75 -1.30 29.68 -0.87
C LEU A 75 -1.21 31.22 -0.94
N SER A 76 -2.10 31.84 -1.74
CA SER A 76 -2.13 33.31 -1.87
C SER A 76 -2.52 34.00 -0.56
N THR A 77 -3.45 33.42 0.21
CA THR A 77 -3.87 33.94 1.51
C THR A 77 -2.73 33.87 2.52
N ALA A 78 -2.05 32.72 2.62
CA ALA A 78 -0.90 32.55 3.50
C ALA A 78 0.26 33.51 3.15
N ALA A 79 0.48 33.76 1.86
CA ALA A 79 1.45 34.74 1.40
C ALA A 79 1.07 36.17 1.84
N ALA A 80 -0.19 36.56 1.67
CA ALA A 80 -0.68 37.88 2.07
C ALA A 80 -0.56 38.11 3.59
N GLU A 81 -1.00 37.16 4.40
CA GLU A 81 -0.89 37.20 5.88
C GLU A 81 0.56 37.36 6.33
N SER A 82 1.51 36.70 5.65
CA SER A 82 2.92 36.82 5.99
C SER A 82 3.49 38.22 5.75
N VAL A 83 2.95 38.97 4.78
CA VAL A 83 3.43 40.32 4.42
C VAL A 83 3.03 41.36 5.47
N GLU A 84 1.98 41.10 6.26
CA GLU A 84 1.56 41.98 7.37
C GLU A 84 2.58 42.00 8.53
N ILE A 85 3.54 41.08 8.55
CA ILE A 85 4.64 41.07 9.50
C ILE A 85 5.80 41.90 8.92
N ASP A 86 5.96 43.14 9.39
CA ASP A 86 6.95 44.10 8.88
C ASP A 86 8.40 43.62 8.98
N ASP A 87 8.77 42.99 10.09
CA ASP A 87 10.13 42.52 10.34
C ASP A 87 10.42 41.20 9.61
N ILE A 88 11.40 41.24 8.70
CA ILE A 88 11.77 40.11 7.84
C ILE A 88 12.12 38.86 8.65
N ALA A 89 12.84 38.99 9.76
CA ALA A 89 13.24 37.85 10.58
C ALA A 89 12.03 37.19 11.28
N ARG A 90 11.13 37.98 11.86
CA ARG A 90 9.88 37.47 12.45
C ARG A 90 8.95 36.86 11.38
N ARG A 91 8.88 37.46 10.19
CA ARG A 91 8.15 36.88 9.05
C ARG A 91 8.71 35.51 8.68
N ALA A 92 10.04 35.37 8.62
CA ALA A 92 10.68 34.09 8.34
C ALA A 92 10.35 33.02 9.40
N LEU A 93 10.29 33.38 10.69
CA LEU A 93 9.87 32.46 11.75
C LEU A 93 8.41 32.01 11.59
N HIS A 94 7.52 32.95 11.21
CA HIS A 94 6.13 32.63 10.91
C HIS A 94 5.99 31.67 9.72
N VAL A 95 6.65 31.98 8.59
CA VAL A 95 6.67 31.11 7.40
C VAL A 95 7.24 29.74 7.72
N ARG A 96 8.34 29.68 8.48
CA ARG A 96 8.93 28.40 8.94
C ARG A 96 7.91 27.57 9.73
N SER A 97 7.13 28.20 10.60
CA SER A 97 6.09 27.50 11.37
C SER A 97 4.96 26.98 10.48
N MET A 98 4.57 27.74 9.45
CA MET A 98 3.56 27.29 8.48
C MET A 98 4.04 26.07 7.70
N ILE A 99 5.27 26.11 7.16
CA ILE A 99 5.89 24.99 6.44
C ILE A 99 5.93 23.76 7.34
N GLN A 100 6.37 23.90 8.59
CA GLN A 100 6.45 22.80 9.54
C GLN A 100 5.07 22.14 9.77
N ARG A 101 4.00 22.92 9.94
CA ARG A 101 2.63 22.38 10.11
C ARG A 101 2.16 21.61 8.87
N THR A 102 2.44 22.12 7.67
CA THR A 102 2.09 21.42 6.42
C THR A 102 2.90 20.13 6.26
N GLN A 103 4.20 20.17 6.57
CA GLN A 103 5.04 18.97 6.63
C GLN A 103 4.49 17.94 7.62
N GLU A 104 4.13 18.35 8.84
CA GLU A 104 3.55 17.46 9.85
C GLU A 104 2.28 16.75 9.36
N SER A 105 1.49 17.41 8.53
CA SER A 105 0.27 16.86 7.96
C SER A 105 0.52 15.72 6.98
N LEU A 106 1.45 15.90 6.03
CA LEU A 106 1.85 14.83 5.11
C LEU A 106 2.68 13.75 5.80
N ARG A 107 3.57 14.14 6.72
CA ARG A 107 4.40 13.22 7.50
C ARG A 107 3.58 12.32 8.43
N ALA A 108 2.35 12.68 8.80
CA ALA A 108 1.44 11.79 9.52
C ALA A 108 1.15 10.49 8.73
N VAL A 109 1.13 10.58 7.39
CA VAL A 109 0.96 9.41 6.50
C VAL A 109 2.19 8.50 6.53
N ASP A 110 3.41 9.07 6.39
CA ASP A 110 4.67 8.31 6.44
C ASP A 110 4.90 7.67 7.82
N LYS A 111 4.53 8.39 8.90
CA LYS A 111 4.68 7.92 10.29
C LYS A 111 3.60 6.92 10.73
N CYS A 112 2.49 6.79 10.01
CA CYS A 112 1.47 5.80 10.33
C CYS A 112 2.06 4.40 10.21
N GLU A 113 1.98 3.59 11.27
CA GLU A 113 2.61 2.26 11.30
C GLU A 113 1.88 1.24 10.42
N LYS A 114 0.65 1.56 9.98
CA LYS A 114 -0.11 0.75 9.03
C LYS A 114 0.38 1.04 7.61
N PRO A 115 0.50 0.01 6.74
CA PRO A 115 0.82 0.26 5.34
C PRO A 115 -0.25 1.11 4.66
N VAL A 116 0.20 2.05 3.82
CA VAL A 116 -0.60 2.98 3.05
C VAL A 116 -0.32 2.77 1.57
N ILE A 117 -1.36 2.41 0.82
CA ILE A 117 -1.31 2.21 -0.62
C ILE A 117 -1.99 3.42 -1.29
N ALA A 118 -1.23 4.21 -2.04
CA ALA A 118 -1.77 5.26 -2.89
C ALA A 118 -2.33 4.66 -4.19
N ALA A 119 -3.62 4.88 -4.44
CA ALA A 119 -4.29 4.60 -5.70
C ALA A 119 -4.51 5.91 -6.46
N ILE A 120 -3.59 6.21 -7.38
CA ILE A 120 -3.47 7.51 -8.06
C ILE A 120 -4.15 7.46 -9.45
N HIS A 121 -5.05 8.40 -9.73
CA HIS A 121 -5.70 8.51 -11.05
C HIS A 121 -5.84 9.98 -11.49
N GLY A 122 -5.96 10.21 -12.80
CA GLY A 122 -6.21 11.53 -13.38
C GLY A 122 -5.05 12.51 -13.19
N TYR A 123 -5.00 13.25 -12.08
CA TYR A 123 -3.94 14.23 -11.80
C TYR A 123 -3.31 13.99 -10.45
N CYS A 124 -1.97 13.99 -10.43
CA CYS A 124 -1.15 13.97 -9.22
C CYS A 124 -0.06 15.04 -9.35
N ILE A 125 -0.33 16.23 -8.85
CA ILE A 125 0.47 17.44 -9.13
C ILE A 125 0.93 18.08 -7.82
N GLY A 126 2.17 18.54 -7.77
CA GLY A 126 2.76 19.28 -6.63
C GLY A 126 2.60 18.53 -5.30
N ALA A 127 1.90 19.13 -4.33
CA ALA A 127 1.55 18.48 -3.06
C ALA A 127 0.85 17.11 -3.18
N GLY A 128 0.23 16.80 -4.33
CA GLY A 128 -0.24 15.44 -4.64
C GLY A 128 0.91 14.43 -4.76
N ILE A 129 2.01 14.80 -5.41
CA ILE A 129 3.25 14.02 -5.46
C ILE A 129 3.85 13.90 -4.06
N ASP A 130 3.93 14.99 -3.29
CA ASP A 130 4.46 14.97 -1.92
C ASP A 130 3.67 14.00 -1.03
N LEU A 131 2.33 14.04 -1.08
CA LEU A 131 1.47 13.12 -0.35
C LEU A 131 1.67 11.67 -0.81
N SER A 132 1.76 11.43 -2.12
CA SER A 132 2.01 10.08 -2.65
C SER A 132 3.38 9.53 -2.22
N ALA A 133 4.39 10.41 -2.09
CA ALA A 133 5.72 10.05 -1.63
C ALA A 133 5.71 9.59 -0.18
N CYS A 134 4.80 10.11 0.66
CA CYS A 134 4.59 9.66 2.03
C CYS A 134 3.85 8.31 2.16
N CYS A 135 3.36 7.74 1.04
CA CYS A 135 2.75 6.40 1.03
C CYS A 135 3.81 5.31 0.80
N ASP A 136 3.52 4.08 1.23
CA ASP A 136 4.46 2.96 1.11
C ASP A 136 4.47 2.37 -0.30
N ILE A 137 3.28 2.22 -0.89
CA ILE A 137 3.08 1.60 -2.20
C ILE A 137 2.26 2.57 -3.05
N ARG A 138 2.64 2.75 -4.33
CA ARG A 138 1.95 3.63 -5.27
C ARG A 138 1.55 2.86 -6.52
N TYR A 139 0.27 2.82 -6.81
CA TYR A 139 -0.30 2.35 -8.07
C TYR A 139 -0.95 3.51 -8.83
N SER A 140 -1.05 3.39 -10.15
CA SER A 140 -1.66 4.41 -11.00
C SER A 140 -2.65 3.85 -12.02
N SER A 141 -3.65 4.63 -12.40
CA SER A 141 -4.36 4.42 -13.66
C SER A 141 -3.53 4.96 -14.82
N ARG A 142 -3.76 4.45 -16.03
CA ARG A 142 -3.00 4.74 -17.25
C ARG A 142 -3.07 6.21 -17.66
N ASP A 143 -4.21 6.84 -17.41
CA ASP A 143 -4.52 8.23 -17.76
C ASP A 143 -3.95 9.27 -16.79
N THR A 144 -3.21 8.84 -15.75
CA THR A 144 -2.65 9.77 -14.78
C THR A 144 -1.56 10.65 -15.39
N THR A 145 -1.70 11.95 -15.17
CA THR A 145 -0.67 12.97 -15.42
C THR A 145 -0.02 13.38 -14.10
N PHE A 146 1.30 13.35 -14.06
CA PHE A 146 2.11 13.74 -12.91
C PHE A 146 2.87 15.04 -13.19
N SER A 147 3.18 15.80 -12.14
CA SER A 147 4.05 16.98 -12.23
C SER A 147 4.56 17.39 -10.84
N ILE A 148 5.87 17.60 -10.71
CA ILE A 148 6.47 18.28 -9.55
C ILE A 148 6.47 19.77 -9.90
N LYS A 149 5.42 20.49 -9.47
CA LYS A 149 4.98 21.76 -10.07
C LYS A 149 5.57 23.01 -9.40
N GLU A 150 6.27 22.83 -8.31
CA GLU A 150 6.63 23.88 -7.37
C GLU A 150 7.56 24.94 -7.99
N VAL A 151 8.48 24.55 -8.89
CA VAL A 151 9.40 25.53 -9.49
C VAL A 151 8.70 26.49 -10.46
N ASP A 152 7.59 26.09 -11.09
CA ASP A 152 6.74 27.00 -11.88
C ASP A 152 5.98 28.02 -11.01
N ILE A 153 5.77 27.71 -9.72
CA ILE A 153 5.22 28.64 -8.72
C ILE A 153 6.33 29.55 -8.16
N GLY A 154 7.60 29.18 -8.34
CA GLY A 154 8.76 29.91 -7.83
C GLY A 154 9.23 29.45 -6.45
N LEU A 155 8.93 28.20 -6.06
CA LEU A 155 9.40 27.62 -4.81
C LEU A 155 10.01 26.23 -5.01
N ALA A 156 10.94 25.84 -4.14
CA ALA A 156 11.41 24.46 -4.08
C ALA A 156 10.42 23.64 -3.25
N ALA A 157 10.03 22.46 -3.73
CA ALA A 157 9.09 21.61 -2.99
C ALA A 157 9.64 21.27 -1.59
N ASP A 158 8.87 21.63 -0.57
CA ASP A 158 9.32 21.68 0.82
C ASP A 158 8.48 20.82 1.77
N VAL A 159 7.49 20.09 1.26
CA VAL A 159 6.57 19.29 2.10
C VAL A 159 6.69 17.77 1.96
N GLY A 160 7.54 17.23 1.07
CA GLY A 160 7.87 15.80 1.12
C GLY A 160 8.74 15.23 -0.01
N SER A 161 8.40 15.50 -1.27
CA SER A 161 8.95 14.83 -2.44
C SER A 161 10.47 14.89 -2.51
N LEU A 162 11.07 16.06 -2.29
CA LEU A 162 12.54 16.24 -2.32
C LEU A 162 13.26 15.60 -1.15
N GLN A 163 12.56 15.27 -0.06
CA GLN A 163 13.13 14.65 1.13
C GLN A 163 12.98 13.12 1.09
N ILE A 164 11.91 12.61 0.48
CA ILE A 164 11.55 11.18 0.52
C ILE A 164 11.93 10.46 -0.78
N LEU A 165 11.54 11.00 -1.95
CA LEU A 165 11.70 10.30 -3.23
C LEU A 165 13.16 9.99 -3.60
N PRO A 166 14.16 10.85 -3.32
CA PRO A 166 15.55 10.50 -3.61
C PRO A 166 16.06 9.23 -2.92
N LYS A 167 15.34 8.68 -1.92
CA LYS A 167 15.69 7.42 -1.26
C LYS A 167 14.94 6.20 -1.79
N SER A 168 14.01 6.38 -2.73
CA SER A 168 13.16 5.31 -3.28
C SER A 168 13.09 5.27 -4.81
N ILE A 169 13.46 6.36 -5.49
CA ILE A 169 13.55 6.43 -6.95
C ILE A 169 14.86 5.82 -7.47
N THR A 170 14.81 5.32 -8.70
CA THR A 170 15.94 4.62 -9.35
C THR A 170 16.73 5.50 -10.31
N ASP A 171 16.06 6.43 -10.99
CA ASP A 171 16.66 7.32 -11.99
C ASP A 171 16.72 8.77 -11.47
N HIS A 172 17.86 9.11 -10.85
CA HIS A 172 18.09 10.45 -10.31
C HIS A 172 18.23 11.53 -11.39
N GLY A 173 18.68 11.19 -12.59
CA GLY A 173 18.86 12.15 -13.68
C GLY A 173 17.51 12.65 -14.17
N LEU A 174 16.64 11.71 -14.52
CA LEU A 174 15.27 12.02 -14.92
C LEU A 174 14.48 12.68 -13.78
N PHE A 175 14.62 12.20 -12.54
CA PHE A 175 13.95 12.86 -11.40
C PHE A 175 14.35 14.34 -11.26
N ARG A 176 15.64 14.67 -11.40
CA ARG A 176 16.12 16.06 -11.36
C ARG A 176 15.57 16.88 -12.54
N GLU A 177 15.50 16.30 -13.73
CA GLU A 177 14.88 16.96 -14.89
C GLU A 177 13.40 17.32 -14.58
N LEU A 178 12.62 16.36 -14.07
CA LEU A 178 11.22 16.56 -13.72
C LEU A 178 11.05 17.63 -12.64
N VAL A 179 11.92 17.65 -11.62
CA VAL A 179 11.93 18.69 -10.57
C VAL A 179 12.27 20.06 -11.14
N PHE A 180 13.30 20.18 -11.99
CA PHE A 180 13.80 21.48 -12.46
C PHE A 180 12.97 22.08 -13.60
N THR A 181 12.21 21.26 -14.31
CA THR A 181 11.41 21.71 -15.46
C THR A 181 9.94 21.87 -15.14
N SER A 182 9.43 21.30 -14.05
CA SER A 182 8.00 21.21 -13.74
C SER A 182 7.13 20.69 -14.90
N ARG A 183 7.73 19.98 -15.87
CA ARG A 183 6.99 19.42 -16.99
C ARG A 183 6.09 18.31 -16.50
N THR A 184 4.97 18.13 -17.20
CA THR A 184 4.14 16.96 -16.98
C THR A 184 4.84 15.70 -17.48
N PHE A 185 4.58 14.58 -16.82
CA PHE A 185 5.05 13.26 -17.22
C PHE A 185 3.94 12.22 -17.03
N ASP A 186 4.03 11.13 -17.80
CA ASP A 186 3.02 10.07 -17.84
C ASP A 186 3.39 8.89 -16.91
N THR A 187 2.56 7.85 -16.96
CA THR A 187 2.78 6.63 -16.18
C THR A 187 4.02 5.83 -16.58
N ASN A 188 4.50 5.95 -17.81
CA ASN A 188 5.70 5.24 -18.26
C ASN A 188 6.95 5.84 -17.62
N GLU A 189 7.07 7.17 -17.67
CA GLU A 189 8.17 7.87 -16.97
C GLU A 189 8.05 7.69 -15.45
N ALA A 190 6.83 7.73 -14.90
CA ALA A 190 6.61 7.47 -13.47
C ALA A 190 7.04 6.05 -13.05
N GLN A 191 6.82 5.03 -13.90
CA GLN A 191 7.34 3.69 -13.66
C GLN A 191 8.87 3.63 -13.82
N GLN A 192 9.43 4.28 -14.83
CA GLN A 192 10.88 4.29 -15.10
C GLN A 192 11.68 4.83 -13.92
N ILE A 193 11.22 5.93 -13.31
CA ILE A 193 11.88 6.51 -12.13
C ILE A 193 11.59 5.74 -10.83
N GLY A 194 10.73 4.73 -10.86
CA GLY A 194 10.32 3.99 -9.66
C GLY A 194 9.30 4.72 -8.77
N LEU A 195 8.64 5.77 -9.28
CA LEU A 195 7.59 6.48 -8.54
C LEU A 195 6.37 5.58 -8.34
N ILE A 196 5.97 4.79 -9.34
CA ILE A 196 4.82 3.88 -9.23
C ILE A 196 5.22 2.44 -9.54
N SER A 197 4.62 1.48 -8.82
CA SER A 197 4.95 0.06 -8.97
C SER A 197 4.13 -0.64 -10.05
N ARG A 198 2.86 -0.24 -10.26
CA ARG A 198 1.96 -0.85 -11.25
C ARG A 198 1.01 0.17 -11.85
N VAL A 199 0.64 -0.07 -13.11
CA VAL A 199 -0.30 0.75 -13.89
C VAL A 199 -1.49 -0.11 -14.30
N PHE A 200 -2.70 0.46 -14.23
CA PHE A 200 -3.97 -0.18 -14.58
C PHE A 200 -4.73 0.65 -15.61
N ASP A 201 -5.55 0.02 -16.44
CA ASP A 201 -6.18 0.72 -17.57
C ASP A 201 -7.24 1.74 -17.15
N THR A 202 -7.94 1.50 -16.03
CA THR A 202 -8.98 2.41 -15.51
C THR A 202 -8.81 2.67 -14.01
N ARG A 203 -9.49 3.71 -13.52
CA ARG A 203 -9.58 4.03 -12.09
C ARG A 203 -10.20 2.88 -11.29
N GLU A 204 -11.23 2.24 -11.84
CA GLU A 204 -11.94 1.14 -11.19
C GLU A 204 -11.00 -0.07 -11.01
N ALA A 205 -10.31 -0.47 -12.08
CA ALA A 205 -9.34 -1.57 -12.03
C ALA A 205 -8.18 -1.26 -11.06
N LEU A 206 -7.72 0.00 -11.02
CA LEU A 206 -6.74 0.47 -10.03
C LEU A 206 -7.25 0.31 -8.59
N LEU A 207 -8.46 0.79 -8.30
CA LEU A 207 -9.02 0.73 -6.94
C LEU A 207 -9.24 -0.71 -6.48
N ASP A 208 -9.78 -1.56 -7.37
CA ASP A 208 -9.98 -2.98 -7.09
C ASP A 208 -8.65 -3.68 -6.79
N ALA A 209 -7.60 -3.38 -7.57
CA ALA A 209 -6.27 -3.94 -7.34
C ALA A 209 -5.63 -3.43 -6.04
N ALA A 210 -5.79 -2.15 -5.70
CA ALA A 210 -5.28 -1.57 -4.46
C ALA A 210 -5.98 -2.17 -3.23
N ILE A 211 -7.31 -2.29 -3.25
CA ILE A 211 -8.10 -2.91 -2.18
C ILE A 211 -7.78 -4.40 -2.06
N SER A 212 -7.57 -5.10 -3.18
CA SER A 212 -7.19 -6.51 -3.16
C SER A 212 -5.81 -6.71 -2.52
N LEU A 213 -4.82 -5.88 -2.87
CA LEU A 213 -3.52 -5.89 -2.21
C LEU A 213 -3.66 -5.58 -0.71
N ALA A 214 -4.45 -4.56 -0.36
CA ALA A 214 -4.69 -4.20 1.03
C ALA A 214 -5.28 -5.36 1.83
N ASN A 215 -6.23 -6.10 1.24
CA ASN A 215 -6.81 -7.29 1.85
C ASN A 215 -5.77 -8.40 2.08
N VAL A 216 -4.90 -8.67 1.10
CA VAL A 216 -3.81 -9.63 1.27
C VAL A 216 -2.89 -9.27 2.44
N ILE A 217 -2.54 -7.99 2.57
CA ILE A 217 -1.70 -7.50 3.68
C ILE A 217 -2.48 -7.58 5.01
N ALA A 218 -3.76 -7.22 5.02
CA ALA A 218 -4.61 -7.22 6.22
C ALA A 218 -4.81 -8.63 6.81
N CYS A 219 -4.74 -9.67 5.97
CA CYS A 219 -4.77 -11.08 6.40
C CYS A 219 -3.47 -11.56 7.07
N LYS A 220 -2.39 -10.78 7.04
CA LYS A 220 -1.13 -11.13 7.73
C LYS A 220 -1.15 -10.68 9.18
N SER A 221 -0.17 -11.14 9.97
CA SER A 221 0.03 -10.67 11.35
C SER A 221 0.24 -9.15 11.35
N PRO A 222 -0.59 -8.37 12.06
CA PRO A 222 -0.40 -6.92 12.15
C PRO A 222 0.91 -6.58 12.87
N ILE A 223 1.36 -7.42 13.82
CA ILE A 223 2.66 -7.26 14.50
C ILE A 223 3.80 -7.37 13.48
N ALA A 224 3.77 -8.39 12.61
CA ALA A 224 4.80 -8.59 11.61
C ALA A 224 4.79 -7.49 10.54
N VAL A 225 3.61 -7.11 10.03
CA VAL A 225 3.49 -6.09 8.97
C VAL A 225 3.89 -4.70 9.45
N GLN A 226 3.32 -4.24 10.58
CA GLN A 226 3.64 -2.91 11.12
C GLN A 226 5.10 -2.85 11.58
N GLY A 227 5.58 -3.91 12.24
CA GLY A 227 6.99 -4.04 12.59
C GLY A 227 7.92 -3.99 11.37
N SER A 228 7.53 -4.61 10.25
CA SER A 228 8.29 -4.53 9.00
C SER A 228 8.35 -3.11 8.46
N LYS A 229 7.22 -2.39 8.42
CA LYS A 229 7.19 -0.97 7.99
C LYS A 229 8.06 -0.10 8.89
N ILE A 230 7.94 -0.24 10.21
CA ILE A 230 8.73 0.53 11.19
C ILE A 230 10.23 0.31 10.96
N ASN A 231 10.66 -0.93 10.78
CA ASN A 231 12.07 -1.25 10.53
C ASN A 231 12.56 -0.77 9.16
N LEU A 232 11.73 -0.85 8.10
CA LEU A 232 12.08 -0.31 6.78
C LEU A 232 12.24 1.21 6.81
N ASN A 233 11.33 1.91 7.50
CA ASN A 233 11.41 3.37 7.66
C ASN A 233 12.63 3.78 8.48
N TYR A 234 12.96 3.04 9.55
CA TYR A 234 14.20 3.26 10.29
C TYR A 234 15.43 3.04 9.39
N ALA A 235 15.43 1.93 8.64
CA ALA A 235 16.55 1.55 7.79
C ALA A 235 16.87 2.52 6.66
N ARG A 236 15.85 3.19 6.13
CA ARG A 236 16.00 4.25 5.11
C ARG A 236 16.92 5.40 5.58
N ASP A 237 16.99 5.63 6.88
CA ASP A 237 17.57 6.85 7.46
C ASP A 237 18.81 6.57 8.36
N HIS A 238 19.24 5.31 8.50
CA HIS A 238 20.33 4.89 9.38
C HIS A 238 21.29 3.87 8.72
N THR A 239 22.45 3.65 9.35
CA THR A 239 23.43 2.68 8.85
C THR A 239 22.95 1.24 9.02
N VAL A 240 23.54 0.31 8.27
CA VAL A 240 23.20 -1.12 8.38
C VAL A 240 23.41 -1.67 9.80
N ASP A 241 24.45 -1.24 10.51
CA ASP A 241 24.74 -1.68 11.88
C ASP A 241 23.72 -1.13 12.90
N ASP A 242 23.30 0.13 12.74
CA ASP A 242 22.22 0.72 13.53
C ASP A 242 20.92 -0.06 13.30
N ASN A 243 20.64 -0.44 12.06
CA ASN A 243 19.43 -1.18 11.68
C ASN A 243 19.40 -2.57 12.31
N PHE A 244 20.53 -3.31 12.33
CA PHE A 244 20.61 -4.60 13.01
C PHE A 244 20.41 -4.46 14.53
N THR A 245 20.93 -3.38 15.13
CA THR A 245 20.73 -3.10 16.55
C THR A 245 19.27 -2.75 16.87
N PHE A 246 18.66 -1.91 16.03
CA PHE A 246 17.26 -1.51 16.15
C PHE A 246 16.32 -2.71 16.01
N VAL A 247 16.44 -3.50 14.95
CA VAL A 247 15.56 -4.66 14.71
C VAL A 247 15.76 -5.75 15.77
N ARG A 248 16.97 -5.95 16.30
CA ARG A 248 17.23 -6.88 17.41
C ARG A 248 16.47 -6.46 18.67
N THR A 249 16.53 -5.17 19.00
CA THR A 249 15.82 -4.60 20.16
C THR A 249 14.30 -4.73 19.95
N TRP A 250 13.81 -4.37 18.77
CA TRP A 250 12.39 -4.48 18.41
C TRP A 250 11.88 -5.93 18.50
N ASN A 251 12.54 -6.86 17.80
CA ASN A 251 12.09 -8.25 17.72
C ASN A 251 12.25 -9.02 19.04
N SER A 252 13.14 -8.61 19.96
CA SER A 252 13.20 -9.24 21.29
C SER A 252 11.88 -9.15 22.07
N ALA A 253 11.05 -8.14 21.79
CA ALA A 253 9.70 -8.04 22.31
C ALA A 253 8.67 -8.65 21.34
N MET A 254 8.74 -8.32 20.05
CA MET A 254 7.68 -8.69 19.10
C MET A 254 7.62 -10.19 18.77
N LEU A 255 8.72 -10.93 18.94
CA LEU A 255 8.73 -12.39 18.76
C LEU A 255 7.95 -13.14 19.85
N LEU A 256 7.53 -12.47 20.93
CA LEU A 256 6.73 -13.07 22.00
C LEU A 256 5.22 -13.13 21.68
N THR A 257 4.83 -12.79 20.44
CA THR A 257 3.43 -12.81 19.98
C THR A 257 2.90 -14.23 19.75
N GLU A 258 1.62 -14.45 20.04
CA GLU A 258 0.91 -15.68 19.69
C GLU A 258 0.71 -15.87 18.18
N ASP A 259 0.86 -14.80 17.37
CA ASP A 259 0.67 -14.85 15.92
C ASP A 259 1.62 -15.87 15.26
N ILE A 260 2.85 -16.02 15.79
CA ILE A 260 3.82 -17.00 15.30
C ILE A 260 3.28 -18.42 15.50
N VAL A 261 2.81 -18.73 16.71
CA VAL A 261 2.27 -20.05 17.05
C VAL A 261 1.03 -20.36 16.20
N LYS A 262 0.09 -19.40 16.09
CA LYS A 262 -1.14 -19.56 15.30
C LYS A 262 -0.83 -19.84 13.82
N ASN A 263 0.12 -19.10 13.24
CA ASN A 263 0.50 -19.27 11.83
C ASN A 263 1.28 -20.57 11.59
N LEU A 264 2.19 -20.95 12.48
CA LEU A 264 2.91 -22.23 12.39
C LEU A 264 1.95 -23.43 12.52
N MET A 265 1.01 -23.39 13.46
CA MET A 265 0.01 -24.46 13.62
C MET A 265 -0.90 -24.58 12.39
N THR A 266 -1.32 -23.45 11.82
CA THR A 266 -2.11 -23.44 10.57
C THR A 266 -1.30 -24.05 9.42
N THR A 267 -0.02 -23.70 9.31
CA THR A 267 0.88 -24.24 8.29
C THR A 267 1.10 -25.75 8.49
N SER A 268 1.41 -26.20 9.70
CA SER A 268 1.55 -27.64 10.03
C SER A 268 0.25 -28.44 9.85
N SER A 269 -0.92 -27.81 10.02
CA SER A 269 -2.22 -28.44 9.75
C SER A 269 -2.54 -28.59 8.25
N ILE A 270 -1.90 -27.79 7.38
CA ILE A 270 -1.90 -28.03 5.93
C ILE A 270 -1.02 -29.26 5.61
N PHE A 271 -0.01 -29.54 6.42
CA PHE A 271 0.92 -30.67 6.24
C PHE A 271 0.53 -31.94 7.02
N THR A 272 -0.65 -32.02 7.64
CA THR A 272 -1.08 -33.21 8.39
C THR A 272 -2.42 -33.78 7.91
N HIS A 273 -2.30 -34.89 7.16
CA HIS A 273 -3.33 -35.84 6.72
C HIS A 273 -4.42 -35.28 5.79
N GLU A 274 -4.22 -35.42 4.48
CA GLU A 274 -5.24 -35.19 3.47
C GLU A 274 -5.96 -36.51 3.13
N THR A 275 -7.29 -36.50 3.23
CA THR A 275 -8.15 -37.55 2.68
C THR A 275 -8.72 -37.05 1.36
N VAL A 276 -8.36 -37.70 0.25
CA VAL A 276 -8.86 -37.37 -1.09
C VAL A 276 -10.10 -38.23 -1.38
N SER A 277 -11.20 -37.62 -1.86
CA SER A 277 -12.38 -38.35 -2.37
C SER A 277 -12.69 -37.95 -3.81
N ILE A 278 -12.88 -38.93 -4.69
CA ILE A 278 -13.11 -38.73 -6.14
C ILE A 278 -14.58 -39.06 -6.48
N ASP A 279 -15.28 -38.15 -7.15
CA ASP A 279 -16.60 -38.40 -7.75
C ASP A 279 -16.54 -38.50 -9.29
N SER A 280 -17.65 -38.94 -9.88
CA SER A 280 -17.83 -39.44 -11.26
C SER A 280 -17.52 -38.48 -12.41
N GLU A 281 -17.33 -37.18 -12.14
CA GLU A 281 -16.81 -36.19 -13.07
C GLU A 281 -15.49 -35.65 -12.50
N ILE A 282 -14.37 -35.86 -13.20
CA ILE A 282 -12.99 -35.68 -12.73
C ILE A 282 -12.77 -34.28 -12.14
N THR A 283 -13.04 -34.15 -10.84
CA THR A 283 -12.75 -33.00 -10.01
C THR A 283 -12.12 -33.56 -8.75
N LEU A 284 -10.82 -33.38 -8.58
CA LEU A 284 -10.16 -33.68 -7.32
C LEU A 284 -10.57 -32.63 -6.30
N GLN A 285 -11.51 -32.99 -5.42
CA GLN A 285 -11.80 -32.17 -4.26
C GLN A 285 -10.80 -32.49 -3.16
N VAL A 286 -9.78 -31.64 -3.03
CA VAL A 286 -8.95 -31.61 -1.83
C VAL A 286 -9.79 -30.98 -0.72
N ALA A 287 -10.31 -31.80 0.18
CA ALA A 287 -11.03 -31.33 1.35
C ALA A 287 -10.03 -30.77 2.37
N ILE A 288 -9.58 -29.54 2.15
CA ILE A 288 -8.86 -28.78 3.17
C ILE A 288 -9.86 -28.54 4.30
N LYS A 289 -9.52 -28.93 5.52
CA LYS A 289 -10.31 -28.70 6.73
C LYS A 289 -10.33 -27.20 7.07
N ASN A 290 -10.99 -26.40 6.21
CA ASN A 290 -11.49 -25.02 6.36
C ASN A 290 -11.96 -24.43 5.00
N ASN A 291 -12.89 -25.12 4.33
CA ASN A 291 -13.89 -24.54 3.40
C ASN A 291 -13.44 -23.88 2.07
N PHE A 292 -12.26 -24.20 1.52
CA PHE A 292 -11.93 -23.83 0.13
C PHE A 292 -11.70 -25.07 -0.72
N PRO A 293 -12.52 -25.33 -1.76
CA PRO A 293 -12.21 -26.37 -2.74
C PRO A 293 -11.00 -25.91 -3.58
N LEU A 294 -9.89 -26.64 -3.46
CA LEU A 294 -8.74 -26.46 -4.35
C LEU A 294 -8.98 -27.32 -5.61
N VAL A 295 -8.96 -26.70 -6.79
CA VAL A 295 -8.95 -27.40 -8.08
C VAL A 295 -7.51 -27.42 -8.57
N ILE A 296 -6.88 -28.59 -8.57
CA ILE A 296 -5.51 -28.79 -9.05
C ILE A 296 -5.57 -29.48 -10.42
N GLU A 297 -4.81 -28.98 -11.39
CA GLU A 297 -4.66 -29.67 -12.68
C GLU A 297 -3.83 -30.95 -12.53
N PHE A 298 -4.16 -31.99 -13.29
CA PHE A 298 -3.53 -33.32 -13.18
C PHE A 298 -1.99 -33.29 -13.27
N SER A 299 -1.43 -32.41 -14.10
CA SER A 299 0.02 -32.24 -14.26
C SER A 299 0.72 -31.78 -12.99
N GLU A 300 0.05 -30.98 -12.15
CA GLU A 300 0.60 -30.51 -10.88
C GLU A 300 0.50 -31.59 -9.79
N LEU A 301 -0.44 -32.52 -9.93
CA LEU A 301 -0.74 -33.57 -8.97
C LEU A 301 0.38 -34.62 -8.85
N LEU A 302 0.95 -35.02 -9.99
CA LEU A 302 2.10 -35.94 -10.05
C LEU A 302 3.31 -35.35 -9.31
N THR A 303 3.49 -34.04 -9.43
CA THR A 303 4.61 -33.30 -8.81
C THR A 303 4.36 -33.07 -7.32
N TYR A 304 3.14 -32.73 -6.93
CA TYR A 304 2.78 -32.42 -5.55
C TYR A 304 2.79 -33.65 -4.62
N PHE A 305 2.29 -34.79 -5.10
CA PHE A 305 2.12 -36.00 -4.28
C PHE A 305 3.17 -37.09 -4.56
N ASN A 306 4.13 -36.81 -5.44
CA ASN A 306 5.23 -37.71 -5.78
C ASN A 306 4.75 -39.15 -6.12
N LEU A 307 3.65 -39.25 -6.86
CA LEU A 307 2.92 -40.50 -7.11
C LEU A 307 3.75 -41.59 -7.80
N ASN A 308 4.85 -41.20 -8.46
CA ASN A 308 5.76 -42.10 -9.15
C ASN A 308 6.56 -43.01 -8.21
N GLU A 309 6.57 -42.74 -6.90
CA GLU A 309 7.22 -43.61 -5.90
C GLU A 309 6.36 -44.82 -5.49
N TYR A 310 5.09 -44.87 -5.93
CA TYR A 310 4.23 -46.03 -5.74
C TYR A 310 4.28 -46.93 -6.98
N ASP A 311 4.79 -48.16 -6.84
CA ASP A 311 4.95 -49.12 -7.94
C ASP A 311 3.65 -49.38 -8.74
N SER A 312 2.48 -49.27 -8.10
CA SER A 312 1.17 -49.41 -8.75
C SER A 312 0.76 -48.20 -9.61
N LEU A 313 1.42 -47.05 -9.44
CA LEU A 313 1.11 -45.78 -10.09
C LEU A 313 2.25 -45.23 -10.95
N ALA A 314 3.40 -45.89 -10.98
CA ALA A 314 4.63 -45.47 -11.65
C ALA A 314 4.51 -45.21 -13.17
N ASN A 315 3.41 -45.65 -13.82
CA ASN A 315 3.17 -45.48 -15.26
C ASN A 315 1.91 -44.66 -15.58
N VAL A 316 1.37 -43.92 -14.61
CA VAL A 316 0.15 -43.13 -14.78
C VAL A 316 0.49 -41.77 -15.40
N THR A 317 0.02 -41.53 -16.62
CA THR A 317 0.30 -40.31 -17.40
C THR A 317 -0.92 -39.44 -17.66
N ASN A 318 -2.12 -39.93 -17.31
CA ASN A 318 -3.39 -39.21 -17.44
C ASN A 318 -4.42 -39.71 -16.41
N ALA A 319 -5.53 -38.98 -16.29
CA ALA A 319 -6.57 -39.24 -15.30
C ALA A 319 -7.30 -40.58 -15.49
N GLU A 320 -7.42 -41.09 -16.72
CA GLU A 320 -8.08 -42.38 -16.98
C GLU A 320 -7.22 -43.56 -16.49
N GLN A 321 -5.90 -43.49 -16.69
CA GLN A 321 -4.96 -44.48 -16.16
C GLN A 321 -4.93 -44.49 -14.63
N LEU A 322 -4.99 -43.31 -14.00
CA LEU A 322 -5.08 -43.21 -12.53
C LEU A 322 -6.32 -43.93 -12.00
N LYS A 323 -7.47 -43.72 -12.64
CA LYS A 323 -8.75 -44.35 -12.27
C LYS A 323 -8.70 -45.87 -12.44
N PHE A 324 -8.05 -46.36 -13.49
CA PHE A 324 -7.89 -47.79 -13.72
C PHE A 324 -6.96 -48.45 -12.69
N SER A 325 -5.82 -47.83 -12.37
CA SER A 325 -4.83 -48.37 -11.42
C SER A 325 -5.33 -48.43 -9.97
N LEU A 326 -6.28 -47.55 -9.59
CA LEU A 326 -6.83 -47.50 -8.23
C LEU A 326 -8.07 -48.38 -8.01
N GLY A 327 -8.72 -48.85 -9.08
CA GLY A 327 -9.94 -49.67 -8.98
C GLY A 327 -11.06 -48.99 -8.18
N GLU A 328 -11.68 -49.70 -7.23
CA GLU A 328 -12.71 -49.15 -6.34
C GLU A 328 -12.16 -48.43 -5.09
N GLN A 329 -10.82 -48.33 -4.91
CA GLN A 329 -10.25 -47.59 -3.79
C GLN A 329 -10.49 -46.08 -4.00
N ARG A 330 -11.49 -45.55 -3.28
CA ARG A 330 -11.90 -44.13 -3.34
C ARG A 330 -11.07 -43.20 -2.47
N ILE A 331 -10.07 -43.73 -1.77
CA ILE A 331 -9.26 -42.99 -0.80
C ILE A 331 -7.81 -43.43 -0.97
N LEU A 332 -6.95 -42.48 -1.30
CA LEU A 332 -5.50 -42.60 -1.16
C LEU A 332 -5.10 -41.90 0.13
N THR A 333 -4.36 -42.60 0.98
CA THR A 333 -3.75 -42.04 2.18
C THR A 333 -2.26 -41.92 1.90
N PHE A 334 -1.75 -40.69 1.86
CA PHE A 334 -0.33 -40.37 1.73
C PHE A 334 0.26 -40.02 3.09
#